data_AF-A0A378FRP5-F1
#
_entry.id   AF-A0A378FRP5-F1
#
_cell.length_a   1.000
_cell.length_b   1.000
_cell.length_c   1.000
_cell.angle_alpha   90.00
_cell.angle_beta   90.00
_cell.angle_gamma   90.00
#
_symmetry.space_group_name_H-M   'P 1'
#
loop_
_entity.id
_entity.type
_entity.pdbx_description
1 polymer ?
#
loop_
_entity_poly.entity_id
_entity_poly.type
_entity_poly.pdbx_seq_one_letter_code
_entity_poly.pdbx_strand_id
1 'polypeptide(L)'
;MITFWAIWVLADFLGALVGASFPHIEKYGLDFAMVAAFIAIVVPQIKSQACTVAAVVAAVSGVLLVVLPYSLGIVVASVLGVLAGLCVDLAEERKQMAKTESDMPLVEAMENE
;
A
#
# COMPACT_ATOMS: atom_id res chain seq x y z
N MET A 1 -20.26 9.42 21.38
CA MET A 1 -18.80 9.16 21.34
C MET A 1 -18.40 8.04 22.29
N ILE A 2 -18.74 8.11 23.58
CA ILE A 2 -18.37 7.08 24.58
C ILE A 2 -18.95 5.70 24.24
N THR A 3 -20.20 5.61 23.76
CA THR A 3 -20.82 4.33 23.38
C THR A 3 -20.04 3.60 22.29
N PHE A 4 -19.55 4.31 21.26
CA PHE A 4 -18.73 3.71 20.21
C PHE A 4 -17.42 3.18 20.78
N TRP A 5 -16.76 3.97 21.62
CA TRP A 5 -15.51 3.59 22.27
C TRP A 5 -15.69 2.38 23.19
N ALA A 6 -16.77 2.33 23.96
CA ALA A 6 -17.11 1.20 24.80
C ALA A 6 -17.43 -0.07 23.97
N ILE A 7 -18.19 0.05 22.88
CA ILE A 7 -18.44 -1.08 21.98
C ILE A 7 -17.13 -1.60 21.38
N TRP A 8 -16.24 -0.68 20.99
CA TRP A 8 -14.97 -1.03 20.35
C TRP A 8 -14.07 -1.79 21.32
N VAL A 9 -13.85 -1.24 22.52
CA VAL A 9 -13.08 -1.89 23.57
C VAL A 9 -13.68 -3.24 23.97
N LEU A 10 -15.01 -3.35 24.08
CA LEU A 10 -15.67 -4.62 24.37
C LEU A 10 -15.49 -5.64 23.23
N ALA A 11 -15.58 -5.22 21.98
CA ALA A 11 -15.39 -6.08 20.82
C ALA A 11 -13.95 -6.60 20.73
N ASP A 12 -12.95 -5.74 20.92
CA ASP A 12 -11.54 -6.14 20.98
C ASP A 12 -11.28 -7.09 22.15
N PHE A 13 -11.85 -6.80 23.32
CA PHE A 13 -11.70 -7.64 24.50
C PHE A 13 -12.34 -9.02 24.30
N LEU A 14 -13.54 -9.08 23.71
CA LEU A 14 -14.18 -10.34 23.33
C LEU A 14 -13.35 -11.10 22.30
N GLY A 15 -12.82 -10.41 21.27
CA GLY A 15 -11.95 -11.00 20.26
C GLY A 15 -10.69 -11.61 20.87
N ALA A 16 -10.04 -10.90 21.80
CA ALA A 16 -8.87 -11.39 22.52
C ALA A 16 -9.21 -12.59 23.42
N LEU A 17 -10.34 -12.55 24.14
CA LEU A 17 -10.76 -13.63 25.04
C LEU A 17 -11.13 -14.91 24.27
N VAL A 18 -11.83 -14.75 23.14
CA VAL A 18 -12.14 -15.86 22.22
C VAL A 18 -10.85 -16.39 21.59
N GLY A 19 -9.96 -15.52 21.12
CA GLY A 19 -8.66 -15.92 20.56
C GLY A 19 -7.77 -16.70 21.55
N ALA A 20 -7.78 -16.32 22.83
CA ALA A 20 -7.04 -17.01 23.89
C ALA A 20 -7.65 -18.36 24.30
N SER A 21 -8.96 -18.54 24.10
CA SER A 21 -9.69 -19.75 24.53
C SER A 21 -9.50 -20.96 23.62
N PHE A 22 -8.90 -20.78 22.45
CA PHE A 22 -8.58 -21.86 21.52
C PHE A 22 -7.05 -22.06 21.44
N PRO A 23 -6.49 -23.00 22.22
CA PRO A 23 -5.09 -23.37 22.08
C PRO A 23 -4.87 -24.03 20.71
N HIS A 24 -3.89 -23.54 19.94
CA HIS A 24 -3.42 -24.10 18.66
C HIS A 24 -4.18 -23.67 17.38
N ILE A 25 -4.94 -22.57 17.36
CA ILE A 25 -5.54 -22.06 16.10
C ILE A 25 -4.47 -21.62 15.08
N GLU A 26 -3.28 -21.23 15.53
CA GLU A 26 -2.15 -20.84 14.65
C GLU A 26 -1.89 -21.89 13.54
N LYS A 27 -2.09 -23.18 13.82
CA LYS A 27 -1.92 -24.28 12.85
C LYS A 27 -2.97 -24.30 11.74
N TYR A 28 -4.10 -23.64 11.93
CA TYR A 28 -5.19 -23.53 10.94
C TYR A 28 -5.01 -22.33 10.01
N GLY A 29 -3.90 -21.59 10.11
CA GLY A 29 -3.59 -20.48 9.20
C GLY A 29 -4.33 -19.19 9.54
N LEU A 30 -4.75 -18.98 10.78
CA LEU A 30 -5.45 -17.76 11.20
C LEU A 30 -4.58 -16.50 11.04
N ASP A 31 -3.26 -16.63 11.22
CA ASP A 31 -2.29 -15.55 10.96
C ASP A 31 -2.25 -15.15 9.48
N PHE A 32 -2.44 -16.13 8.59
CA PHE A 32 -2.54 -15.87 7.16
C PHE A 32 -3.84 -15.13 6.83
N ALA A 33 -4.94 -15.39 7.53
CA ALA A 33 -6.20 -14.69 7.30
C ALA A 33 -6.08 -13.17 7.53
N MET A 34 -5.33 -12.75 8.54
CA MET A 34 -5.04 -11.33 8.77
C MET A 34 -4.26 -10.72 7.59
N VAL A 35 -3.18 -11.36 7.17
CA VAL A 35 -2.36 -10.89 6.04
C VAL A 35 -3.18 -10.84 4.74
N ALA A 36 -3.99 -11.87 4.48
CA ALA A 36 -4.87 -11.94 3.32
C ALA A 36 -5.93 -10.83 3.33
N ALA A 37 -6.52 -10.51 4.49
CA ALA A 37 -7.47 -9.42 4.62
C ALA A 37 -6.82 -8.06 4.31
N PHE A 38 -5.60 -7.82 4.82
CA PHE A 38 -4.84 -6.61 4.47
C PHE A 38 -4.57 -6.52 2.97
N ILE A 39 -4.13 -7.60 2.33
CA ILE A 39 -3.90 -7.65 0.89
C ILE A 39 -5.20 -7.37 0.13
N ALA A 40 -6.31 -7.99 0.53
CA ALA A 40 -7.61 -7.79 -0.10
C ALA A 40 -8.11 -6.34 -0.01
N ILE A 41 -7.75 -5.60 1.05
CA ILE A 41 -8.06 -4.18 1.20
C ILE A 41 -7.10 -3.29 0.40
N VAL A 42 -5.81 -3.62 0.37
CA VAL A 42 -4.77 -2.77 -0.25
C VAL A 42 -4.75 -2.92 -1.77
N VAL A 43 -4.88 -4.14 -2.31
CA VAL A 43 -4.83 -4.41 -3.75
C VAL A 43 -5.80 -3.53 -4.57
N PRO A 44 -7.09 -3.38 -4.24
CA PRO A 44 -8.00 -2.52 -5.01
C PRO A 44 -7.74 -1.01 -4.86
N GLN A 45 -6.92 -0.60 -3.88
CA GLN A 45 -6.53 0.81 -3.73
C GLN A 45 -5.39 1.20 -4.67
N ILE A 46 -4.69 0.24 -5.28
CA ILE A 46 -3.61 0.47 -6.24
C ILE A 46 -4.23 0.86 -7.60
N LYS A 47 -4.29 2.17 -7.88
CA LYS A 47 -4.91 2.71 -9.10
C LYS A 47 -3.92 3.26 -10.13
N SER A 48 -2.70 3.61 -9.73
CA SER A 48 -1.67 4.19 -10.61
C SER A 48 -0.51 3.23 -10.87
N GLN A 49 0.21 3.42 -11.99
CA GLN A 49 1.44 2.66 -12.25
C GLN A 49 2.51 2.96 -11.20
N ALA A 50 2.59 4.21 -10.73
CA ALA A 50 3.44 4.61 -9.62
C ALA A 50 3.17 3.80 -8.34
N CYS A 51 1.90 3.60 -7.95
CA CYS A 51 1.52 2.78 -6.79
C CYS A 51 1.92 1.31 -6.96
N THR A 52 1.78 0.75 -8.17
CA THR A 52 2.18 -0.64 -8.44
C THR A 52 3.69 -0.81 -8.31
N VAL A 53 4.48 0.11 -8.88
CA VAL A 53 5.95 0.07 -8.74
C VAL A 53 6.36 0.23 -7.28
N ALA A 54 5.75 1.16 -6.55
CA ALA A 54 5.98 1.34 -5.12
C ALA A 54 5.72 0.05 -4.32
N ALA A 55 4.59 -0.60 -4.58
CA ALA A 55 4.19 -1.83 -3.90
C ALA A 55 5.15 -2.99 -4.20
N VAL A 56 5.57 -3.16 -5.45
CA VAL A 56 6.53 -4.20 -5.85
C VAL A 56 7.89 -3.95 -5.20
N VAL A 57 8.39 -2.72 -5.24
CA VAL A 57 9.68 -2.36 -4.62
C VAL A 57 9.63 -2.56 -3.11
N ALA A 58 8.55 -2.15 -2.43
CA ALA A 58 8.35 -2.40 -1.01
C ALA A 58 8.31 -3.90 -0.68
N ALA A 59 7.58 -4.70 -1.46
CA ALA A 59 7.48 -6.14 -1.25
C ALA A 59 8.84 -6.84 -1.41
N VAL A 60 9.57 -6.54 -2.49
CA VAL A 60 10.88 -7.15 -2.77
C VAL A 60 11.90 -6.73 -1.73
N SER A 61 11.99 -5.45 -1.41
CA SER A 61 12.92 -4.95 -0.39
C SER A 61 12.57 -5.49 1.00
N GLY A 62 11.29 -5.65 1.34
CA GLY A 62 10.84 -6.25 2.59
C GLY A 62 11.27 -7.71 2.75
N VAL A 63 11.19 -8.51 1.68
CA VAL A 63 11.65 -9.90 1.68
C VAL A 63 13.18 -9.97 1.76
N LEU A 64 13.90 -9.11 1.04
CA LEU A 64 15.37 -9.08 1.06
C LEU A 64 15.93 -8.66 2.42
N LEU A 65 15.31 -7.68 3.08
CA LEU A 65 15.77 -7.14 4.36
C LEU A 65 15.19 -7.85 5.59
N VAL A 66 14.51 -8.99 5.41
CA VAL A 66 13.93 -9.76 6.53
C VAL A 66 14.98 -10.25 7.54
N VAL A 67 16.26 -10.25 7.13
CA VAL A 67 17.41 -10.72 7.93
C VAL A 67 17.83 -9.69 9.00
N LEU A 68 17.32 -8.46 8.94
CA LEU A 68 17.69 -7.40 9.90
C LEU A 68 16.91 -7.56 11.23
N PRO A 69 17.59 -7.55 12.39
CA PRO A 69 16.91 -7.58 13.69
C PRO A 69 16.06 -6.31 13.91
N TYR A 70 15.05 -6.38 14.79
CA TYR A 70 14.17 -5.27 15.20
C TYR A 70 13.13 -4.75 14.19
N SER A 71 12.70 -5.54 13.20
CA SER A 71 11.71 -5.10 12.19
C SER A 71 12.14 -3.87 11.35
N LEU A 72 13.42 -3.46 11.45
CA LEU A 72 13.98 -2.38 10.63
C LEU A 72 13.85 -2.69 9.13
N GLY A 73 13.86 -3.97 8.76
CA GLY A 73 13.69 -4.38 7.38
C GLY A 73 12.39 -3.90 6.76
N ILE A 74 11.27 -3.95 7.50
CA ILE A 74 9.96 -3.46 7.04
C ILE A 74 9.94 -1.94 6.96
N VAL A 75 10.57 -1.25 7.92
CA VAL A 75 10.67 0.22 7.92
C VAL A 75 11.44 0.71 6.69
N VAL A 76 12.63 0.15 6.45
CA VAL A 76 13.46 0.52 5.29
C VAL A 76 12.76 0.16 3.99
N ALA A 77 12.12 -1.00 3.90
CA ALA A 77 11.35 -1.40 2.73
C ALA A 77 10.20 -0.44 2.42
N SER A 78 9.50 0.04 3.45
CA SER A 78 8.42 1.01 3.30
C SER A 78 8.94 2.33 2.76
N VAL A 79 10.08 2.82 3.28
CA VAL A 79 10.73 4.05 2.80
C VAL A 79 11.18 3.89 1.35
N LEU A 80 11.83 2.79 1.00
CA LEU A 80 12.29 2.53 -0.37
C LEU A 80 11.11 2.41 -1.36
N GLY A 81 10.03 1.75 -0.96
CA GLY A 81 8.82 1.64 -1.77
C GLY A 81 8.18 3.01 -2.05
N VAL A 82 8.03 3.84 -1.00
CA VAL A 82 7.49 5.21 -1.14
C VAL A 82 8.38 6.06 -2.05
N LEU A 83 9.70 6.02 -1.87
CA LEU A 83 10.65 6.76 -2.71
C LEU A 83 10.56 6.32 -4.18
N ALA A 84 10.52 5.03 -4.45
CA ALA A 84 10.38 4.50 -5.81
C ALA A 84 9.05 4.91 -6.44
N GLY A 85 7.95 4.85 -5.67
CA GLY A 85 6.64 5.33 -6.10
C GLY A 85 6.64 6.80 -6.50
N LEU A 86 7.17 7.65 -5.62
CA LEU A 86 7.32 9.09 -5.85
C LEU A 86 8.15 9.39 -7.11
N CYS A 87 9.27 8.69 -7.32
CA CYS A 87 10.08 8.89 -8.51
C CYS A 87 9.33 8.57 -9.81
N VAL A 88 8.49 7.52 -9.81
CA VAL A 88 7.68 7.16 -10.98
C VAL A 88 6.56 8.16 -11.19
N ASP A 89 5.88 8.59 -10.13
CA ASP A 89 4.79 9.58 -10.18
C ASP A 89 5.27 10.91 -10.78
N LEU A 90 6.41 11.41 -10.31
CA LEU A 90 7.05 12.61 -10.85
C LEU A 90 7.50 12.46 -12.31
N ALA A 91 7.89 11.24 -12.72
CA ALA A 91 8.26 10.98 -14.11
C ALA A 91 7.03 10.94 -15.03
N GLU A 92 5.88 10.48 -14.54
CA GLU A 92 4.62 10.51 -15.28
C GLU A 92 4.09 11.95 -15.46
N GLU A 93 4.13 12.78 -14.41
CA GLU A 93 3.74 14.20 -14.49
C GLU A 93 4.58 14.96 -15.54
N ARG A 94 5.90 14.72 -15.58
CA ARG A 94 6.79 15.34 -16.57
C ARG A 94 6.46 14.94 -18.01
N LYS A 95 6.08 13.68 -18.23
CA LYS A 95 5.69 13.20 -19.57
C LYS A 95 4.36 13.82 -20.01
N GLN A 96 3.41 14.00 -19.10
CA GLN A 96 2.14 14.65 -19.40
C GLN A 96 2.34 16.12 -19.77
N MET A 97 3.16 16.85 -19.01
CA MET A 97 3.45 18.27 -19.29
C MET A 97 4.10 18.46 -20.67
N ALA A 98 5.08 17.62 -21.02
CA ALA A 98 5.74 17.67 -22.33
C ALA A 98 4.81 17.32 -23.50
N LYS A 99 3.82 16.44 -23.28
CA LYS A 99 2.81 16.11 -24.29
C LYS A 99 1.82 17.25 -24.50
N THR A 100 1.36 17.89 -23.43
CA THR A 100 0.47 19.07 -23.51
C THR A 100 1.15 20.25 -24.22
N GLU A 101 2.44 20.48 -23.97
CA GLU A 101 3.22 21.52 -24.65
C GLU A 101 3.40 21.22 -26.16
N SER A 102 3.58 19.95 -26.52
CA SER A 102 3.71 19.51 -27.92
C SER A 102 2.41 19.54 -28.71
N ASP A 103 1.26 19.34 -28.07
CA ASP A 103 -0.06 19.34 -28.74
C ASP A 103 -0.60 20.77 -28.96
N MET A 104 -0.21 21.75 -28.14
CA MET A 104 -0.59 23.17 -28.27
C MET A 104 -0.35 23.77 -29.67
N PRO A 105 0.85 23.67 -30.26
CA PRO A 105 1.13 24.23 -31.58
C PRO A 105 0.40 23.52 -32.73
N LEU A 106 -0.01 22.25 -32.55
CA LEU A 106 -0.81 21.52 -33.54
C LEU A 106 -2.29 21.89 -33.45
N VAL A 107 -2.83 22.05 -32.23
CA VAL A 107 -4.22 22.49 -32.01
C VAL A 107 -4.40 23.94 -32.49
N GLU A 108 -3.44 24.83 -32.19
CA GLU A 108 -3.44 26.20 -32.73
C GLU A 108 -3.34 26.22 -34.26
N ALA A 109 -2.53 25.35 -34.87
CA ALA A 109 -2.45 25.28 -36.34
C ALA A 109 -3.75 24.82 -37.00
N MET A 110 -4.52 23.93 -36.36
CA MET A 110 -5.81 23.44 -36.86
C MET A 110 -6.98 24.41 -36.64
N GLU A 111 -6.89 25.32 -35.66
CA GLU A 111 -7.93 26.33 -35.39
C GLU A 111 -7.83 27.55 -36.32
N ASN A 112 -6.68 27.71 -37.01
CA ASN A 112 -6.37 28.85 -37.86
C ASN A 112 -6.69 28.63 -39.36
N GLU A 113 -7.25 27.47 -39.73
CA GLU A 113 -7.68 27.09 -41.09
C GLU A 113 -9.20 27.12 -41.25
#